data_AF-A0A061A4Y4-F1
#
_entry.id   AF-A0A061A4Y4-F1
#
_cell.length_a   1.000
_cell.length_b   1.000
_cell.length_c   1.000
_cell.angle_alpha   90.00
_cell.angle_beta   90.00
_cell.angle_gamma   90.00
#
_symmetry.space_group_name_H-M   'P 1'
#
loop_
_entity.id
_entity.type
_entity.pdbx_description
1 polymer ?
#
loop_
_entity_poly.entity_id
_entity_poly.type
_entity_poly.pdbx_seq_one_letter_code
_entity_poly.pdbx_strand_id
1 'polypeptide(L)' 'MYRRELLDAWLAEQQEADSRSNAALNPLNKAPQQRERRRAA' A
#
# COMPACT_ATOMS: atom_id res chain seq x y z
N MET A 1 -12.21 -28.81 3.81
CA MET A 1 -11.64 -27.64 3.10
C MET A 1 -11.15 -26.70 4.17
N TYR A 2 -9.85 -26.49 4.31
CA TYR A 2 -9.28 -25.66 5.39
C TYR A 2 -8.00 -24.96 4.95
N ARG A 3 -7.21 -25.61 4.08
CA ARG A 3 -5.91 -25.06 3.66
C ARG A 3 -6.02 -24.01 2.56
N ARG A 4 -6.92 -24.23 1.59
CA ARG A 4 -7.05 -23.36 0.42
C ARG A 4 -7.72 -22.04 0.78
N GLU A 5 -8.83 -22.10 1.52
CA GLU A 5 -9.52 -20.91 2.02
C GLU A 5 -8.62 -20.04 2.92
N LEU A 6 -7.79 -20.67 3.77
CA LEU A 6 -6.81 -19.94 4.58
C LEU A 6 -5.73 -19.26 3.74
N LEU A 7 -5.28 -19.91 2.67
CA LEU A 7 -4.31 -19.36 1.72
C LEU A 7 -4.91 -18.19 0.92
N ASP A 8 -6.16 -18.32 0.49
CA ASP A 8 -6.87 -17.29 -0.25
C ASP A 8 -7.12 -16.06 0.65
N ALA A 9 -7.50 -16.28 1.91
CA ALA A 9 -7.66 -15.20 2.90
C ALA A 9 -6.32 -14.50 3.19
N TRP A 10 -5.25 -15.27 3.43
CA TRP A 10 -3.92 -14.71 3.65
C TRP A 10 -3.43 -13.92 2.43
N LEU A 11 -3.66 -14.41 1.21
CA LEU A 11 -3.27 -13.72 -0.01
C LEU A 11 -4.04 -12.41 -0.20
N ALA A 12 -5.32 -12.36 0.15
CA ALA A 12 -6.12 -11.14 0.11
C ALA A 12 -5.59 -10.10 1.10
N GLU A 13 -5.30 -10.50 2.34
CA GLU A 13 -4.69 -9.63 3.35
C GLU A 13 -3.33 -9.09 2.89
N GLN A 14 -2.49 -9.92 2.27
CA GLN A 14 -1.20 -9.47 1.73
C GLN A 14 -1.36 -8.47 0.58
N GLN A 15 -2.34 -8.65 -0.31
CA GLN A 15 -2.59 -7.71 -1.41
C GLN A 15 -3.09 -6.34 -0.91
N GLU A 16 -3.91 -6.33 0.14
CA GLU A 16 -4.38 -5.08 0.75
C GLU A 16 -3.25 -4.34 1.46
N ALA A 17 -2.35 -5.07 2.14
CA ALA A 17 -1.18 -4.49 2.77
C ALA A 17 -0.10 -4.03 1.77
N ASP A 18 -0.04 -4.63 0.57
CA ASP A 18 0.93 -4.25 -0.45
C ASP A 18 0.60 -2.89 -1.07
N SER A 19 1.39 -1.89 -0.70
CA SER A 19 1.22 -0.52 -1.20
C SER A 19 1.26 -0.39 -2.72
N ARG A 20 1.97 -1.26 -3.44
CA ARG A 20 2.08 -1.15 -4.91
C ARG A 20 0.80 -1.60 -5.61
N SER A 21 0.14 -2.61 -5.07
CA SER A 21 -1.09 -3.18 -5.61
C SER A 21 -2.35 -2.50 -5.07
N ASN A 22 -2.29 -1.96 -3.84
CA ASN A 22 -3.41 -1.24 -3.23
C ASN A 22 -3.49 0.20 -3.73
N ALA A 23 -4.55 0.54 -4.48
CA ALA A 23 -4.76 1.87 -5.04
C ALA A 23 -4.84 3.00 -4.00
N ALA A 24 -5.31 2.72 -2.77
CA ALA A 24 -5.39 3.70 -1.69
C ALA A 24 -4.00 4.02 -1.09
N LEU A 25 -3.09 3.04 -1.13
CA LEU A 25 -1.74 3.16 -0.57
C LEU A 25 -0.67 3.46 -1.63
N ASN A 26 -0.99 3.27 -2.91
CA ASN A 26 -0.03 3.39 -4.01
C ASN A 26 0.58 4.80 -4.07
N PRO A 27 1.91 4.92 -3.90
CA PRO A 27 2.58 6.22 -3.91
C PRO A 27 2.47 6.94 -5.26
N LEU A 28 2.22 6.23 -6.36
CA LEU A 28 2.01 6.82 -7.69
C LEU A 28 0.62 7.45 -7.85
N ASN A 29 -0.37 7.02 -7.04
CA ASN A 29 -1.70 7.63 -7.03
C ASN A 29 -1.73 8.91 -6.20
N LYS A 30 -0.72 9.15 -5.36
CA LYS A 30 -0.61 10.37 -4.58
C LYS A 30 0.02 11.46 -5.44
N ALA A 31 -0.60 12.65 -5.42
CA ALA A 31 0.01 13.82 -6.05
C ALA A 31 1.43 14.04 -5.46
N PRO A 32 2.43 14.40 -6.29
CA PRO A 32 3.78 14.67 -5.81
C PRO A 32 3.75 15.74 -4.72
N GLN A 33 4.05 15.37 -3.48
CA GLN A 33 4.18 16.34 -2.40
C GLN A 33 5.54 17.00 -2.52
N GLN A 34 5.58 18.31 -2.83
CA GLN A 34 6.82 19.06 -2.72
C GLN A 34 7.25 19.04 -1.26
N ARG A 35 8.45 18.51 -1.01
CA ARG A 35 9.12 18.64 0.28
C ARG A 35 9.16 20.13 0.64
N GLU A 36 8.52 20.50 1.75
CA GLU A 36 8.65 21.85 2.29
C GLU A 36 10.13 22.15 2.44
N ARG A 37 10.60 23.16 1.70
CA ARG A 37 11.99 23.61 1.82
C ARG A 37 12.16 24.09 3.26
N ARG A 38 12.97 23.36 4.03
CA ARG A 38 13.39 23.78 5.36
C ARG A 38 13.94 25.20 5.22
N ARG A 39 13.22 26.20 5.72
CA ARG A 39 13.75 27.57 5.81
C ARG A 39 14.95 27.48 6.74
N ALA A 40 16.14 27.63 6.19
CA ALA A 40 17.34 27.86 6.99
C ALA A 40 17.15 29.21 7.68
N ALA A 41 17.21 29.18 9.01
CA ALA A 41 17.30 30.37 9.85
C ALA A 41 18.75 30.87 9.89
#